data_AF-A0A4R2KUC4-F1
#
_entry.id   AF-A0A4R2KUC4-F1
#
_cell.length_a   1.000
_cell.length_b   1.000
_cell.length_c   1.000
_cell.angle_alpha   90.00
_cell.angle_beta   90.00
_cell.angle_gamma   90.00
#
_symmetry.space_group_name_H-M   'P 1'
#
loop_
_entity.id
_entity.type
_entity.pdbx_description
1 polymer ?
#
loop_
_entity_poly.entity_id
_entity_poly.type
_entity_poly.pdbx_seq_one_letter_code
_entity_poly.pdbx_strand_id
1 'polypeptide(L)'
;MVYRGCILKIEEDFAIVLTDQGQYLKIIKKEDLVVGKKIIFVKEDIYKDRRVTIKNIGLIAAVFITMILSITGIGKFHIVEPMRVAAVVSIDINPSIEFEINEKKKVLHVGALNMDGEELIDQTFIGMSIEEAVLLVINNAKQKHYITKEKNTVLIATAAVENHFKEKSDKLQKEIEQKMKDDQKLKELNLIYVQGNKKDLKEAKKQKISIGKYQVYKQSKEKEQKITLEQVKNMKVQEMVDKGIGKLKGKKIKTKIKEKVEDKIKKQQETTKEEKKEAIKQDRENKSKNIIENKEKKKKAVQIKNKAKIDEIENKQEEKKEKITFNQENKKERLENKKERLENKKDIEKEKREIIEENKKEQKKEKVEMKKMNNEENNKKVTKKLKENRKTEPKNTKETRNTKPYKENLKKAKKD
;
A
#
# COMPACT_ATOMS: atom_id res chain seq x y z
N MET A 1 -25.17 -64.72 -40.36
CA MET A 1 -26.22 -65.64 -39.86
C MET A 1 -27.51 -64.85 -39.76
N VAL A 2 -28.63 -65.43 -40.20
CA VAL A 2 -29.96 -64.80 -40.17
C VAL A 2 -30.78 -65.45 -39.06
N TYR A 3 -31.42 -64.64 -38.23
CA TYR A 3 -32.27 -65.04 -37.12
C TYR A 3 -33.71 -64.71 -37.42
N ARG A 4 -34.63 -65.51 -36.88
CA ARG A 4 -36.08 -65.29 -36.91
C ARG A 4 -36.60 -65.32 -35.48
N GLY A 5 -37.53 -64.43 -35.17
CA GLY A 5 -38.11 -64.38 -33.83
C GLY A 5 -39.27 -63.40 -33.71
N CYS A 6 -39.97 -63.46 -32.59
CA CYS A 6 -41.10 -62.60 -32.24
C CYS A 6 -40.65 -61.49 -31.29
N ILE A 7 -41.06 -60.25 -31.55
CA ILE A 7 -40.80 -59.11 -30.67
C ILE A 7 -41.65 -59.26 -29.40
N LEU A 8 -41.01 -59.39 -28.24
CA LEU A 8 -41.70 -59.50 -26.97
C LEU A 8 -41.91 -58.15 -26.29
N LYS A 9 -40.92 -57.27 -26.38
CA LYS A 9 -40.94 -55.97 -25.70
C LYS A 9 -40.08 -54.97 -26.47
N ILE A 10 -40.49 -53.72 -26.47
CA ILE A 10 -39.75 -52.61 -27.05
C ILE A 10 -39.41 -51.66 -25.91
N GLU A 11 -38.12 -51.44 -25.69
CA GLU A 11 -37.60 -50.48 -24.70
C GLU A 11 -37.21 -49.16 -25.41
N GLU A 12 -36.64 -48.23 -24.65
CA GLU A 12 -36.17 -46.94 -25.17
C GLU A 12 -35.07 -47.15 -26.23
N ASP A 13 -34.01 -47.90 -25.88
CA ASP A 13 -32.80 -48.06 -26.71
C ASP A 13 -32.71 -49.38 -27.50
N PHE A 14 -33.52 -50.40 -27.18
CA PHE A 14 -33.47 -51.72 -27.81
C PHE A 14 -34.84 -52.42 -27.82
N ALA A 15 -34.97 -53.50 -28.58
CA ALA A 15 -36.12 -54.39 -28.51
C ALA A 15 -35.68 -55.81 -28.10
N ILE A 16 -36.56 -56.53 -27.39
CA ILE A 16 -36.33 -57.91 -26.97
C ILE A 16 -37.09 -58.84 -27.91
N VAL A 17 -36.38 -59.81 -28.48
CA VAL A 17 -36.90 -60.78 -29.43
C VAL A 17 -36.73 -62.19 -28.87
N LEU A 18 -37.78 -63.00 -28.91
CA LEU A 18 -37.71 -64.44 -28.70
C LEU A 18 -37.49 -65.12 -30.04
N THR A 19 -36.31 -65.68 -30.23
CA THR A 19 -35.97 -66.42 -31.44
C THR A 19 -36.74 -67.74 -31.53
N ASP A 20 -36.88 -68.28 -32.75
CA ASP A 20 -37.49 -69.61 -32.98
C ASP A 20 -36.73 -70.75 -32.26
N GLN A 21 -35.49 -70.50 -31.83
CA GLN A 21 -34.67 -71.42 -31.03
C GLN A 21 -34.88 -71.25 -29.51
N GLY A 22 -35.87 -70.45 -29.09
CA GLY A 22 -36.17 -70.19 -27.68
C GLY A 22 -35.19 -69.26 -26.97
N GLN A 23 -34.26 -68.61 -27.69
CA GLN A 23 -33.32 -67.66 -27.10
C GLN A 23 -33.89 -66.25 -27.09
N TYR A 24 -33.67 -65.52 -26.00
CA TYR A 24 -33.98 -64.10 -25.88
C TYR A 24 -32.79 -63.27 -26.34
N LEU A 25 -32.97 -62.44 -27.37
CA LEU A 25 -31.93 -61.53 -27.88
C LEU A 25 -32.41 -60.08 -27.83
N LYS A 26 -31.53 -59.18 -27.39
CA LYS A 26 -31.72 -57.74 -27.55
C LYS A 26 -31.29 -57.34 -28.96
N ILE A 27 -32.11 -56.58 -29.66
CA ILE A 27 -31.79 -56.05 -30.98
C ILE A 27 -31.85 -54.51 -30.99
N ILE A 28 -31.05 -53.90 -31.86
CA ILE A 28 -31.09 -52.48 -32.14
C ILE A 28 -32.49 -52.13 -32.63
N LYS A 29 -33.08 -51.08 -32.05
CA LYS A 29 -34.41 -50.61 -32.42
C LYS A 29 -34.40 -50.13 -33.87
N LYS A 30 -35.34 -50.62 -34.67
CA LYS A 30 -35.60 -50.20 -36.04
C LYS A 30 -36.97 -49.53 -36.11
N GLU A 31 -37.20 -48.78 -37.17
CA GLU A 31 -38.53 -48.24 -37.47
C GLU A 31 -39.51 -49.43 -37.69
N ASP A 32 -40.76 -49.27 -37.27
CA ASP A 32 -41.86 -50.24 -37.44
C ASP A 32 -41.79 -51.57 -36.65
N LEU A 33 -41.10 -51.57 -35.50
CA LEU A 33 -41.20 -52.67 -34.54
C LEU A 33 -42.53 -52.63 -33.77
N VAL A 34 -43.24 -53.75 -33.72
CA VAL A 34 -44.50 -53.91 -32.99
C VAL A 34 -44.42 -55.19 -32.16
N VAL A 35 -44.79 -55.12 -30.88
CA VAL A 35 -44.85 -56.29 -29.99
C VAL A 35 -45.79 -57.35 -30.58
N GLY A 36 -45.36 -58.61 -30.54
CA GLY A 36 -46.07 -59.76 -31.12
C GLY A 36 -45.77 -60.02 -32.60
N LYS A 37 -45.07 -59.12 -33.30
CA LYS A 37 -44.71 -59.30 -34.71
C LYS A 37 -43.47 -60.18 -34.86
N LYS A 38 -43.51 -61.12 -35.81
CA LYS A 38 -42.34 -61.89 -36.23
C LYS A 38 -41.46 -61.06 -37.17
N ILE A 39 -40.16 -61.08 -36.91
CA ILE A 39 -39.16 -60.37 -37.69
C ILE A 39 -37.98 -61.27 -38.03
N ILE A 40 -37.22 -60.83 -39.03
CA ILE A 40 -35.95 -61.42 -39.45
C ILE A 40 -34.86 -60.39 -39.18
N PHE A 41 -33.79 -60.81 -38.52
CA PHE A 41 -32.67 -59.92 -38.16
C PHE A 41 -31.34 -60.65 -38.30
N VAL A 42 -30.25 -59.89 -38.42
CA VAL A 42 -28.89 -60.43 -38.57
C VAL A 42 -28.08 -60.25 -37.29
N LYS A 43 -26.89 -60.84 -37.22
CA LYS A 43 -26.03 -60.75 -36.02
C LYS A 43 -25.64 -59.31 -35.68
N GLU A 44 -25.53 -58.47 -36.70
CA GLU A 44 -25.21 -57.05 -36.62
C GLU A 44 -26.35 -56.25 -35.98
N ASP A 45 -27.58 -56.77 -36.03
CA ASP A 45 -28.74 -56.18 -35.37
C ASP A 45 -28.77 -56.47 -33.87
N ILE A 46 -27.90 -57.33 -33.34
CA ILE A 46 -27.88 -57.66 -31.91
C ILE A 46 -27.28 -56.49 -31.11
N TYR A 47 -28.05 -55.98 -30.17
CA TYR A 47 -27.66 -54.87 -29.31
C TYR A 47 -26.55 -55.29 -28.35
N LYS A 48 -25.43 -54.56 -28.35
CA LYS A 48 -24.31 -54.76 -27.42
C LYS A 48 -24.34 -53.68 -26.36
N ASP A 49 -24.51 -54.06 -25.09
CA ASP A 49 -24.45 -53.12 -23.98
C ASP A 49 -23.07 -52.44 -23.96
N ARG A 50 -23.06 -51.11 -24.11
CA ARG A 50 -21.84 -50.31 -24.09
C ARG A 50 -21.34 -50.26 -22.65
N ARG A 51 -20.43 -51.17 -22.27
CA ARG A 51 -19.73 -51.08 -20.98
C ARG A 51 -18.89 -49.82 -20.98
N VAL A 52 -19.42 -48.75 -20.39
CA VAL A 52 -18.68 -47.51 -20.17
C VAL A 52 -17.55 -47.86 -19.22
N THR A 53 -16.33 -47.92 -19.74
CA THR A 53 -15.18 -48.25 -18.92
C THR A 53 -14.82 -47.00 -18.14
N ILE A 54 -15.04 -47.02 -16.82
CA ILE A 54 -14.96 -45.87 -15.91
C ILE A 54 -13.52 -45.44 -15.60
N LYS A 55 -12.60 -45.51 -16.59
CA LYS A 55 -11.17 -45.25 -16.38
C LYS A 55 -10.84 -43.78 -16.08
N ASN A 56 -11.76 -42.85 -16.34
CA ASN A 56 -11.47 -41.41 -16.27
C ASN A 56 -12.18 -40.64 -15.14
N ILE A 57 -13.04 -41.28 -14.33
CA ILE A 57 -13.73 -40.59 -13.22
C ILE A 57 -12.76 -40.23 -12.09
N GLY A 58 -11.74 -41.06 -11.83
CA GLY A 58 -10.71 -40.75 -10.83
C GLY A 58 -9.93 -39.47 -11.14
N LEU A 59 -9.72 -39.17 -12.42
CA LEU A 59 -8.99 -37.98 -12.88
C LEU A 59 -9.83 -36.70 -12.68
N ILE A 60 -11.14 -36.78 -12.94
CA ILE A 60 -12.08 -35.68 -12.69
C ILE A 60 -12.20 -35.41 -11.18
N ALA A 61 -12.31 -36.46 -10.36
CA ALA A 61 -12.36 -36.32 -8.89
C ALA A 61 -11.08 -35.68 -8.33
N ALA A 62 -9.91 -36.04 -8.85
CA ALA A 62 -8.64 -35.45 -8.43
C ALA A 62 -8.59 -33.93 -8.72
N VAL A 63 -9.07 -33.48 -9.89
CA VAL A 63 -9.14 -32.04 -10.22
C VAL A 63 -10.04 -31.30 -9.23
N PHE A 64 -11.22 -31.83 -8.92
CA PHE A 64 -12.12 -31.20 -7.94
C PHE A 64 -11.51 -31.14 -6.53
N ILE A 65 -10.84 -32.21 -6.08
CA ILE A 65 -10.16 -32.23 -4.77
C ILE A 65 -9.03 -31.21 -4.74
N THR A 66 -8.20 -31.11 -5.79
CA THR A 66 -7.13 -30.10 -5.86
C THR A 66 -7.67 -28.67 -5.89
N MET A 67 -8.79 -28.44 -6.59
CA MET A 67 -9.46 -27.13 -6.62
C MET A 67 -10.00 -26.77 -5.23
N ILE A 68 -10.67 -27.69 -4.54
CA ILE A 68 -11.18 -27.47 -3.18
C ILE A 68 -10.03 -27.25 -2.19
N LEU A 69 -8.95 -28.01 -2.30
CA LEU A 69 -7.75 -27.82 -1.46
C LEU A 69 -7.03 -26.51 -1.77
N SER A 70 -7.04 -26.04 -3.02
CA SER A 70 -6.48 -24.73 -3.38
C SER A 70 -7.31 -23.59 -2.76
N ILE A 71 -8.64 -23.69 -2.79
CA ILE A 71 -9.55 -22.69 -2.22
C ILE A 71 -9.48 -22.68 -0.68
N THR A 72 -9.41 -23.85 -0.05
CA THR A 72 -9.34 -23.98 1.42
C THR A 72 -7.94 -23.75 1.97
N GLY A 73 -6.89 -24.04 1.20
CA GLY A 73 -5.49 -23.77 1.53
C GLY A 73 -5.14 -22.28 1.56
N ILE A 74 -5.90 -21.44 0.83
CA ILE A 74 -5.80 -19.98 0.91
C ILE A 74 -6.28 -19.45 2.28
N GLY A 75 -7.08 -20.21 3.02
CA GLY A 75 -7.53 -19.84 4.38
C GLY A 75 -6.42 -19.77 5.44
N LYS A 76 -5.22 -20.30 5.15
CA LYS A 76 -4.03 -20.16 6.01
C LYS A 76 -3.10 -19.00 5.61
N PHE A 77 -3.41 -18.33 4.51
CA PHE A 77 -2.78 -17.06 4.22
C PHE A 77 -3.51 -15.97 5.01
N HIS A 78 -2.87 -15.50 6.08
CA HIS A 78 -3.21 -14.25 6.78
C HIS A 78 -3.02 -13.01 5.88
N ILE A 79 -3.50 -13.04 4.62
CA ILE A 79 -3.38 -11.93 3.67
C ILE A 79 -4.43 -10.85 3.94
N VAL A 80 -5.56 -11.20 4.57
CA VAL A 80 -6.55 -10.19 4.98
C VAL A 80 -6.10 -9.62 6.33
N GLU A 81 -5.28 -8.58 6.29
CA GLU A 81 -5.01 -7.79 7.49
C GLU A 81 -6.32 -7.21 8.03
N PRO A 82 -6.52 -7.22 9.36
CA PRO A 82 -7.74 -6.64 9.93
C PRO A 82 -7.79 -5.16 9.58
N MET A 83 -8.80 -4.76 8.79
CA MET A 83 -9.08 -3.37 8.41
C MET A 83 -9.74 -2.56 9.53
N ARG A 84 -9.78 -3.11 10.76
CA ARG A 84 -10.41 -2.48 11.91
C ARG A 84 -9.43 -1.55 12.60
N VAL A 85 -9.84 -0.30 12.82
CA VAL A 85 -9.04 0.72 13.51
C VAL A 85 -8.98 0.40 15.00
N ALA A 86 -7.78 0.07 15.49
CA ALA A 86 -7.51 -0.21 16.89
C ALA A 86 -7.07 1.04 17.66
N ALA A 87 -6.34 1.94 16.99
CA ALA A 87 -5.85 3.18 17.56
C ALA A 87 -5.63 4.26 16.50
N VAL A 88 -5.50 5.49 16.99
CA VAL A 88 -5.12 6.66 16.21
C VAL A 88 -3.81 7.21 16.75
N VAL A 89 -2.88 7.53 15.87
CA VAL A 89 -1.59 8.15 16.20
C VAL A 89 -1.47 9.49 15.48
N SER A 90 -1.27 10.59 16.21
CA SER A 90 -0.97 11.89 15.60
C SER A 90 0.49 12.26 15.76
N ILE A 91 1.02 12.97 14.76
CA ILE A 91 2.33 13.61 14.79
C ILE A 91 2.12 15.11 14.63
N ASP A 92 2.57 15.86 15.61
CA ASP A 92 2.37 17.29 15.73
C ASP A 92 3.70 18.02 15.83
N ILE A 93 3.92 18.95 14.90
CA ILE A 93 5.03 19.92 14.87
C ILE A 93 4.45 21.32 14.57
N ASN A 94 3.41 21.35 13.73
CA ASN A 94 3.09 22.35 12.70
C ASN A 94 4.03 22.19 11.49
N PRO A 95 3.91 21.04 10.78
CA PRO A 95 2.64 20.41 10.38
C PRO A 95 1.99 19.44 11.38
N SER A 96 0.72 19.06 11.16
CA SER A 96 0.00 18.06 11.96
C SER A 96 -0.66 17.00 11.07
N ILE A 97 -0.40 15.73 11.36
CA ILE A 97 -0.95 14.59 10.62
C ILE A 97 -1.48 13.50 11.58
N GLU A 98 -2.36 12.65 11.07
CA GLU A 98 -3.00 11.57 11.81
C GLU A 98 -2.93 10.24 11.03
N PHE A 99 -2.68 9.16 11.76
CA PHE A 99 -2.71 7.79 11.27
C PHE A 99 -3.80 7.00 12.00
N GLU A 100 -4.58 6.24 11.25
CA GLU A 100 -5.44 5.20 11.81
C GLU A 100 -4.73 3.85 11.63
N ILE A 101 -4.56 3.10 12.72
CA ILE A 101 -3.78 1.85 12.73
C ILE A 101 -4.61 0.67 13.21
N ASN A 102 -4.31 -0.52 12.69
CA ASN A 102 -4.94 -1.77 13.14
C ASN A 102 -4.25 -2.36 14.38
N GLU A 103 -4.78 -3.48 14.88
CA GLU A 103 -4.22 -4.19 16.04
C GLU A 103 -2.77 -4.66 15.86
N LYS A 104 -2.32 -4.83 14.61
CA LYS A 104 -0.95 -5.20 14.23
C LYS A 104 -0.05 -3.98 14.05
N LYS A 105 -0.53 -2.77 14.41
CA LYS A 105 0.18 -1.49 14.28
C LYS A 105 0.51 -1.11 12.83
N LYS A 106 -0.25 -1.65 11.88
CA LYS A 106 -0.16 -1.29 10.47
C LYS A 106 -1.06 -0.11 10.19
N VAL A 107 -0.57 0.80 9.36
CA VAL A 107 -1.33 1.99 8.93
C VAL A 107 -2.43 1.56 7.98
N LEU A 108 -3.68 1.89 8.35
CA LEU A 108 -4.86 1.71 7.51
C LEU A 108 -5.19 2.98 6.73
N HIS A 109 -5.01 4.14 7.37
CA HIS A 109 -5.30 5.44 6.80
C HIS A 109 -4.33 6.50 7.32
N VAL A 110 -4.07 7.52 6.50
CA VAL A 110 -3.31 8.71 6.84
C VAL A 110 -4.07 9.95 6.38
N GLY A 111 -4.13 10.97 7.24
CA GLY A 111 -4.82 12.22 6.97
C GLY A 111 -4.09 13.45 7.49
N ALA A 112 -4.21 14.56 6.76
CA ALA A 112 -3.65 15.85 7.18
C ALA A 112 -4.65 16.54 8.11
N LEU A 113 -4.14 17.15 9.18
CA LEU A 113 -4.96 17.92 10.11
C LEU A 113 -4.82 19.43 9.91
N ASN A 114 -3.86 19.87 9.11
CA ASN A 114 -3.69 21.25 8.66
C ASN A 114 -3.08 21.29 7.24
N MET A 115 -3.09 22.46 6.60
CA MET A 115 -2.57 22.62 5.22
C MET A 115 -1.12 22.16 5.09
N ASP A 116 -0.25 22.57 6.02
CA ASP A 116 1.15 22.14 6.03
C ASP A 116 1.28 20.61 6.20
N GLY A 117 0.27 19.93 6.75
CA GLY A 117 0.24 18.48 6.95
C GLY A 117 0.16 17.72 5.64
N GLU A 118 -0.51 18.29 4.62
CA GLU A 118 -0.62 17.70 3.29
C GLU A 118 0.75 17.52 2.65
N GLU A 119 1.70 18.41 2.97
CA GLU A 119 3.07 18.34 2.49
C GLU A 119 3.89 17.17 3.06
N LEU A 120 3.43 16.54 4.14
CA LEU A 120 4.11 15.42 4.79
C LEU A 120 3.47 14.06 4.49
N ILE A 121 2.33 14.03 3.79
CA ILE A 121 1.59 12.79 3.54
C ILE A 121 2.07 12.10 2.28
N ASP A 122 2.22 10.79 2.40
CA ASP A 122 2.44 9.89 1.28
C ASP A 122 1.47 8.70 1.39
N GLN A 123 0.87 8.32 0.26
CA GLN A 123 -0.01 7.15 0.18
C GLN A 123 0.78 5.85 0.42
N THR A 124 2.11 5.86 0.22
CA THR A 124 2.95 4.70 0.53
C THR A 124 2.92 4.32 2.01
N PHE A 125 2.49 5.22 2.90
CA PHE A 125 2.40 4.92 4.34
C PHE A 125 1.36 3.84 4.64
N ILE A 126 0.33 3.67 3.81
CA ILE A 126 -0.70 2.64 4.01
C ILE A 126 -0.07 1.25 3.90
N GLY A 127 -0.31 0.40 4.90
CA GLY A 127 0.28 -0.94 5.02
C GLY A 127 1.68 -0.99 5.68
N MET A 128 2.34 0.16 5.88
CA MET A 128 3.58 0.23 6.65
C MET A 128 3.34 0.00 8.14
N SER A 129 4.40 -0.39 8.87
CA SER A 129 4.33 -0.31 10.33
C SER A 129 4.29 1.17 10.75
N ILE A 130 3.56 1.49 11.80
CA ILE A 130 3.44 2.87 12.28
C ILE A 130 4.81 3.46 12.66
N GLU A 131 5.74 2.65 13.18
CA GLU A 131 7.09 3.11 13.53
C GLU A 131 7.88 3.54 12.30
N GLU A 132 7.71 2.85 11.17
CA GLU A 132 8.30 3.20 9.88
C GLU A 132 7.66 4.45 9.29
N ALA A 133 6.32 4.53 9.33
CA ALA A 133 5.61 5.71 8.85
C ALA A 133 5.99 6.97 9.63
N VAL A 134 6.06 6.90 10.97
CA VAL A 134 6.49 8.03 11.82
C VAL A 134 7.93 8.43 11.48
N LEU A 135 8.83 7.48 11.25
CA LEU A 135 10.22 7.76 10.86
C LEU A 135 10.30 8.53 9.54
N LEU A 136 9.56 8.08 8.54
CA LEU A 136 9.51 8.74 7.23
C LEU A 136 8.93 10.16 7.33
N VAL A 137 7.84 10.34 8.07
CA VAL A 137 7.26 11.68 8.30
C VAL A 137 8.26 12.63 8.93
N ILE A 138 8.96 12.19 9.97
CA ILE A 138 9.94 13.03 10.66
C ILE A 138 11.10 13.38 9.72
N ASN A 139 11.58 12.42 8.93
CA ASN A 139 12.61 12.67 7.92
C ASN A 139 12.13 13.65 6.84
N ASN A 140 10.90 13.51 6.35
CA ASN A 140 10.29 14.44 5.40
C ASN A 140 10.17 15.85 6.00
N ALA A 141 9.73 15.95 7.26
CA ALA A 141 9.63 17.22 7.98
C ALA A 141 11.00 17.90 8.17
N LYS A 142 12.08 17.13 8.37
CA LYS A 142 13.46 17.64 8.41
C LYS A 142 13.91 18.15 7.04
N GLN A 143 13.70 17.36 5.98
CA GLN A 143 14.08 17.74 4.61
C GLN A 143 13.37 19.03 4.17
N LYS A 144 12.11 19.21 4.58
CA LYS A 144 11.30 20.40 4.32
C LYS A 144 11.52 21.55 5.32
N HIS A 145 12.50 21.44 6.22
CA HIS A 145 12.86 22.47 7.20
C HIS A 145 11.75 22.83 8.23
N TYR A 146 10.74 21.99 8.40
CA TYR A 146 9.80 22.10 9.52
C TYR A 146 10.47 21.74 10.85
N ILE A 147 11.46 20.85 10.80
CA ILE A 147 12.34 20.50 11.91
C ILE A 147 13.73 21.06 11.62
N THR A 148 14.24 21.87 12.54
CA THR A 148 15.57 22.51 12.50
C THR A 148 16.32 22.26 13.81
N LYS A 149 17.56 22.75 13.95
CA LYS A 149 18.32 22.60 15.20
C LYS A 149 17.66 23.35 16.36
N GLU A 150 17.06 24.49 16.07
CA GLU A 150 16.39 25.36 17.04
C GLU A 150 14.93 24.92 17.27
N LYS A 151 14.29 24.32 16.26
CA LYS A 151 12.91 23.83 16.32
C LYS A 151 12.89 22.33 16.06
N ASN A 152 13.26 21.56 17.08
CA ASN A 152 13.49 20.12 17.02
C ASN A 152 12.49 19.29 17.85
N THR A 153 11.40 19.90 18.30
CA THR A 153 10.39 19.22 19.10
C THR A 153 9.29 18.61 18.24
N VAL A 154 9.00 17.33 18.48
CA VAL A 154 7.89 16.59 17.86
C VAL A 154 7.00 16.03 18.96
N LEU A 155 5.70 16.30 18.87
CA LEU A 155 4.68 15.71 19.74
C LEU A 155 4.05 14.51 19.03
N ILE A 156 4.10 13.35 19.66
CA ILE A 156 3.49 12.12 19.18
C ILE A 156 2.40 11.73 20.17
N ALA A 157 1.20 11.50 19.68
CA ALA A 157 0.07 11.15 20.53
C ALA A 157 -0.60 9.87 20.07
N THR A 158 -0.98 9.01 21.02
CA THR A 158 -1.71 7.78 20.73
C THR A 158 -3.04 7.78 21.46
N ALA A 159 -4.14 7.54 20.74
CA ALA A 159 -5.44 7.27 21.33
C ALA A 159 -5.96 5.89 20.95
N ALA A 160 -6.14 5.04 21.95
CA ALA A 160 -6.76 3.73 21.76
C ALA A 160 -8.27 3.91 21.46
N VAL A 161 -8.72 3.34 20.34
CA VAL A 161 -10.14 3.24 19.97
C VAL A 161 -10.76 1.99 20.61
N GLU A 162 -9.93 0.98 20.86
CA GLU A 162 -10.32 -0.31 21.40
C GLU A 162 -9.68 -0.57 22.76
N ASN A 163 -10.45 -1.13 23.69
CA ASN A 163 -10.03 -1.29 25.08
C ASN A 163 -8.75 -2.14 25.20
N HIS A 164 -8.63 -3.20 24.39
CA HIS A 164 -7.47 -4.11 24.42
C HIS A 164 -6.19 -3.47 23.83
N PHE A 165 -6.30 -2.37 23.07
CA PHE A 165 -5.13 -1.66 22.54
C PHE A 165 -4.50 -0.73 23.59
N LYS A 166 -5.21 -0.43 24.68
CA LYS A 166 -4.70 0.45 25.75
C LYS A 166 -3.41 -0.08 26.39
N GLU A 167 -3.26 -1.40 26.53
CA GLU A 167 -2.02 -1.99 27.04
C GLU A 167 -0.89 -1.99 26.00
N LYS A 168 -1.26 -1.97 24.70
CA LYS A 168 -0.31 -1.93 23.58
C LYS A 168 0.24 -0.52 23.33
N SER A 169 -0.39 0.55 23.82
CA SER A 169 0.04 1.93 23.55
C SER A 169 1.38 2.28 24.20
N ASP A 170 1.64 1.80 25.42
CA ASP A 170 2.92 2.00 26.10
C ASP A 170 4.07 1.29 25.37
N LYS A 171 3.78 0.08 24.85
CA LYS A 171 4.73 -0.69 24.05
C LYS A 171 5.01 0.01 22.72
N LEU A 172 3.97 0.52 22.05
CA LEU A 172 4.09 1.27 20.81
C LEU A 172 4.97 2.51 20.98
N GLN A 173 4.81 3.28 22.06
CA GLN A 173 5.68 4.42 22.34
C GLN A 173 7.16 3.99 22.39
N LYS A 174 7.47 2.89 23.09
CA LYS A 174 8.86 2.40 23.21
C LYS A 174 9.43 1.94 21.87
N GLU A 175 8.61 1.32 21.03
CA GLU A 175 9.03 0.87 19.69
C GLU A 175 9.32 2.06 18.77
N ILE A 176 8.48 3.09 18.78
CA ILE A 176 8.75 4.36 18.07
C ILE A 176 10.03 5.00 18.61
N GLU A 177 10.16 5.14 19.95
CA GLU A 177 11.38 5.69 20.57
C GLU A 177 12.64 4.93 20.15
N GLN A 178 12.57 3.60 20.05
CA GLN A 178 13.70 2.77 19.64
C GLN A 178 14.04 2.96 18.16
N LYS A 179 13.05 2.91 17.27
CA LYS A 179 13.24 3.11 15.83
C LYS A 179 13.90 4.47 15.54
N MET A 180 13.53 5.52 16.29
CA MET A 180 14.12 6.86 16.17
C MET A 180 15.56 6.94 16.72
N LYS A 181 15.90 6.14 17.73
CA LYS A 181 17.28 6.07 18.27
C LYS A 181 18.27 5.44 17.29
N ASP A 182 17.78 4.51 16.49
CA ASP A 182 18.62 3.77 15.54
C ASP A 182 19.02 4.65 14.34
N ASP A 183 18.25 5.71 14.04
CA ASP A 183 18.60 6.71 13.03
C ASP A 183 19.50 7.82 13.62
N GLN A 184 20.77 7.84 13.20
CA GLN A 184 21.74 8.82 13.68
C GLN A 184 21.37 10.27 13.34
N LYS A 185 20.60 10.50 12.27
CA LYS A 185 20.18 11.84 11.87
C LYS A 185 19.18 12.44 12.86
N LEU A 186 18.58 11.63 13.73
CA LEU A 186 17.48 12.04 14.61
C LEU A 186 17.89 12.25 16.08
N LYS A 187 19.18 12.10 16.41
CA LYS A 187 19.72 12.21 17.79
C LYS A 187 19.38 13.53 18.51
N GLU A 188 19.20 14.62 17.77
CA GLU A 188 18.90 15.93 18.35
C GLU A 188 17.41 16.16 18.58
N LEU A 189 16.52 15.24 18.19
CA LEU A 189 15.08 15.43 18.37
C LEU A 189 14.67 15.38 19.84
N ASN A 190 13.72 16.26 20.16
CA ASN A 190 13.00 16.25 21.41
C ASN A 190 11.61 15.64 21.18
N LEU A 191 11.45 14.36 21.56
CA LEU A 191 10.18 13.67 21.41
C LEU A 191 9.34 13.83 22.67
N ILE A 192 8.10 14.28 22.49
CA ILE A 192 7.10 14.34 23.55
C ILE A 192 5.99 13.37 23.22
N TYR A 193 5.62 12.56 24.21
CA TYR A 193 4.56 11.58 24.06
C TYR A 193 3.37 11.94 24.95
N VAL A 194 2.18 11.87 24.39
CA VAL A 194 0.93 12.00 25.14
C VAL A 194 -0.03 10.88 24.78
N GLN A 195 -0.85 10.48 25.72
CA GLN A 195 -1.85 9.45 25.50
C GLN A 195 -3.24 10.03 25.66
N GLY A 196 -4.14 9.63 24.77
CA GLY A 196 -5.56 9.93 24.83
C GLY A 196 -6.39 8.66 24.88
N ASN A 197 -7.69 8.84 25.09
CA ASN A 197 -8.67 7.77 25.00
C ASN A 197 -9.68 8.05 23.87
N LYS A 198 -10.58 7.10 23.62
CA LYS A 198 -11.64 7.23 22.61
C LYS A 198 -12.53 8.47 22.77
N LYS A 199 -12.83 8.89 24.02
CA LYS A 199 -13.64 10.10 24.26
C LYS A 199 -12.86 11.34 23.84
N ASP A 200 -11.59 11.42 24.22
CA ASP A 200 -10.72 12.53 23.84
C ASP A 200 -10.54 12.63 22.34
N LEU A 201 -10.37 11.50 21.64
CA LEU A 201 -10.30 11.46 20.18
C LEU A 201 -11.57 12.00 19.54
N LYS A 202 -12.75 11.63 20.05
CA LYS A 202 -14.03 12.13 19.54
C LYS A 202 -14.15 13.65 19.70
N GLU A 203 -13.75 14.19 20.84
CA GLU A 203 -13.76 15.64 21.07
C GLU A 203 -12.72 16.37 20.22
N ALA A 204 -11.51 15.82 20.09
CA ALA A 204 -10.48 16.37 19.20
C ALA A 204 -10.96 16.46 17.74
N LYS A 205 -11.57 15.39 17.21
CA LYS A 205 -12.16 15.36 15.86
C LYS A 205 -13.27 16.40 15.69
N LYS A 206 -14.17 16.56 16.66
CA LYS A 206 -15.23 17.60 16.63
C LYS A 206 -14.65 19.02 16.53
N GLN A 207 -13.57 19.28 17.27
CA GLN A 207 -12.92 20.59 17.32
C GLN A 207 -11.90 20.79 16.17
N LYS A 208 -11.75 19.80 15.28
CA LYS A 208 -10.79 19.80 14.17
C LYS A 208 -9.37 20.11 14.65
N ILE A 209 -8.95 19.45 15.72
CA ILE A 209 -7.61 19.55 16.31
C ILE A 209 -7.04 18.15 16.46
N SER A 210 -5.72 18.01 16.36
CA SER A 210 -5.08 16.72 16.61
C SER A 210 -5.31 16.24 18.03
N ILE A 211 -5.34 14.92 18.21
CA ILE A 211 -5.43 14.32 19.54
C ILE A 211 -4.26 14.75 20.42
N GLY A 212 -3.05 14.91 19.86
CA GLY A 212 -1.89 15.42 20.60
C GLY A 212 -2.12 16.82 21.15
N LYS A 213 -2.44 17.78 20.29
CA LYS A 213 -2.70 19.16 20.72
C LYS A 213 -3.91 19.27 21.64
N TYR A 214 -4.94 18.43 21.45
CA TYR A 214 -6.08 18.36 22.37
C TYR A 214 -5.69 17.90 23.78
N GLN A 215 -4.81 16.89 23.90
CA GLN A 215 -4.29 16.46 25.21
C GLN A 215 -3.49 17.58 25.88
N VAL A 216 -2.68 18.31 25.11
CA VAL A 216 -1.93 19.47 25.63
C VAL A 216 -2.88 20.55 26.15
N TYR A 217 -3.96 20.83 25.41
CA TYR A 217 -5.00 21.74 25.85
C TYR A 217 -5.66 21.29 27.17
N LYS A 218 -6.06 20.02 27.29
CA LYS A 218 -6.61 19.48 28.55
C LYS A 218 -5.64 19.65 29.71
N GLN A 219 -4.37 19.29 29.52
CA GLN A 219 -3.33 19.45 30.54
C GLN A 219 -3.10 20.92 30.92
N SER A 220 -3.28 21.86 29.99
CA SER A 220 -3.17 23.29 30.27
C SER A 220 -4.33 23.79 31.15
N LYS A 221 -5.54 23.21 30.98
CA LYS A 221 -6.70 23.51 31.83
C LYS A 221 -6.54 22.98 33.24
N GLU A 222 -5.97 21.78 33.40
CA GLU A 222 -5.59 21.25 34.71
C GLU A 222 -4.58 22.14 35.46
N LYS A 223 -3.78 22.92 34.72
CA LYS A 223 -2.79 23.87 35.28
C LYS A 223 -3.33 25.30 35.39
N GLU A 224 -4.63 25.52 35.16
CA GLU A 224 -5.25 26.84 35.18
C GLU A 224 -4.60 27.87 34.22
N GLN A 225 -3.95 27.38 33.15
CA GLN A 225 -3.33 28.24 32.16
C GLN A 225 -4.42 28.92 31.31
N LYS A 226 -4.32 30.25 31.18
CA LYS A 226 -5.21 31.07 30.35
C LYS A 226 -4.87 30.91 28.86
N ILE A 227 -5.23 29.77 28.29
CA ILE A 227 -5.10 29.48 26.85
C ILE A 227 -6.41 28.92 26.28
N THR A 228 -6.71 29.31 25.05
CA THR A 228 -7.89 28.86 24.30
C THR A 228 -7.54 27.66 23.41
N LEU A 229 -8.54 26.87 23.03
CA LEU A 229 -8.35 25.72 22.15
C LEU A 229 -7.81 26.15 20.77
N GLU A 230 -8.31 27.26 20.22
CA GLU A 230 -7.84 27.81 18.94
C GLU A 230 -6.37 28.27 18.99
N GLN A 231 -5.93 28.83 20.12
CA GLN A 231 -4.51 29.15 20.30
C GLN A 231 -3.65 27.87 20.27
N VAL A 232 -4.06 26.81 20.97
CA VAL A 232 -3.31 25.53 20.95
C VAL A 232 -3.32 24.92 19.55
N LYS A 233 -4.46 24.93 18.85
CA LYS A 233 -4.61 24.37 17.50
C LYS A 233 -3.61 24.95 16.50
N ASN A 234 -3.44 26.27 16.49
CA ASN A 234 -2.61 26.98 15.51
C ASN A 234 -1.13 27.14 15.95
N MET A 235 -0.81 26.86 17.21
CA MET A 235 0.55 27.01 17.73
C MET A 235 1.46 25.86 17.28
N LYS A 236 2.75 26.18 17.07
CA LYS A 236 3.80 25.18 16.84
C LYS A 236 4.12 24.45 18.13
N VAL A 237 4.49 23.17 18.05
CA VAL A 237 4.78 22.38 19.25
C VAL A 237 6.00 22.93 20.00
N GLN A 238 7.02 23.41 19.28
CA GLN A 238 8.16 24.08 19.90
C GLN A 238 7.71 25.28 20.76
N GLU A 239 6.83 26.13 20.24
CA GLU A 239 6.31 27.29 20.97
C GLU A 239 5.49 26.88 22.21
N MET A 240 4.78 25.75 22.16
CA MET A 240 4.07 25.21 23.32
C MET A 240 5.04 24.82 24.44
N VAL A 241 6.16 24.20 24.08
CA VAL A 241 7.22 23.85 25.05
C VAL A 241 7.85 25.10 25.62
N ASP A 242 8.22 26.07 24.78
CA ASP A 242 8.88 27.30 25.20
C ASP A 242 7.98 28.12 26.15
N LYS A 243 6.67 28.11 25.92
CA LYS A 243 5.66 28.76 26.80
C LYS A 243 5.21 27.88 27.98
N GLY A 244 5.72 26.65 28.10
CA GLY A 244 5.37 25.72 29.18
C GLY A 244 3.89 25.31 29.20
N ILE A 245 3.23 25.23 28.04
CA ILE A 245 1.81 24.88 27.92
C ILE A 245 1.62 23.38 28.17
N GLY A 246 0.72 23.02 29.08
CA GLY A 246 0.44 21.62 29.43
C GLY A 246 1.60 20.94 30.17
N LYS A 247 1.63 19.61 30.16
CA LYS A 247 2.66 18.77 30.82
C LYS A 247 3.63 18.19 29.79
N LEU A 248 4.19 19.07 28.97
CA LEU A 248 5.14 18.72 27.91
C LEU A 248 6.54 18.42 28.50
N LYS A 249 6.77 17.18 28.97
CA LYS A 249 8.11 16.70 29.32
C LYS A 249 8.65 15.86 28.17
N GLY A 250 9.60 16.41 27.41
CA GLY A 250 10.25 15.71 26.32
C GLY A 250 11.41 14.83 26.79
N LYS A 251 11.61 13.69 26.12
CA LYS A 251 12.84 12.92 26.22
C LYS A 251 13.72 13.27 25.03
N LYS A 252 14.92 13.78 25.29
CA LYS A 252 15.96 13.86 24.25
C LYS A 252 16.39 12.45 23.87
N ILE A 253 16.52 12.19 22.57
CA ILE A 253 17.01 10.91 22.05
C ILE A 253 18.52 10.78 22.35
N LYS A 254 18.87 10.33 23.54
CA LYS A 254 20.27 10.04 23.92
C LYS A 254 20.67 8.67 23.37
N THR A 255 21.77 8.60 22.60
CA THR A 255 22.33 7.35 22.08
C THR A 255 23.21 6.67 23.14
N LYS A 256 23.11 5.33 23.27
CA LYS A 256 23.87 4.48 24.21
C LYS A 256 25.41 4.53 24.06
N ILE A 257 25.94 5.24 23.07
CA ILE A 257 27.39 5.43 22.91
C ILE A 257 27.95 6.36 24.01
N LYS A 258 27.16 7.30 24.54
CA LYS A 258 27.62 8.19 25.63
C LYS A 258 27.56 7.57 27.03
N GLU A 259 26.68 6.60 27.29
CA GLU A 259 26.61 5.92 28.61
C GLU A 259 27.90 5.14 28.93
N LYS A 260 28.51 4.46 27.95
CA LYS A 260 29.77 3.73 28.16
C LYS A 260 31.00 4.62 28.36
N VAL A 261 30.93 5.90 27.96
CA VAL A 261 32.04 6.85 28.11
C VAL A 261 31.90 7.64 29.42
N GLU A 262 30.69 8.05 29.80
CA GLU A 262 30.45 8.74 31.08
C GLU A 262 30.61 7.81 32.29
N ASP A 263 30.24 6.53 32.19
CA ASP A 263 30.47 5.55 33.28
C ASP A 263 31.95 5.14 33.41
N LYS A 264 32.73 5.20 32.32
CA LYS A 264 34.19 4.96 32.38
C LYS A 264 34.94 6.16 32.95
N ILE A 265 34.50 7.39 32.69
CA ILE A 265 35.11 8.60 33.26
C ILE A 265 34.76 8.76 34.74
N LYS A 266 33.57 8.36 35.19
CA LYS A 266 33.20 8.35 36.62
C LYS A 266 33.96 7.27 37.41
N LYS A 267 34.12 6.06 36.86
CA LYS A 267 34.88 4.98 37.53
C LYS A 267 36.39 5.20 37.61
N GLN A 268 36.98 6.11 36.83
CA GLN A 268 38.39 6.48 36.93
C GLN A 268 38.66 7.71 37.81
N GLN A 269 37.62 8.42 38.28
CA GLN A 269 37.74 9.56 39.19
C GLN A 269 37.37 9.23 40.65
N GLU A 270 36.80 8.05 40.93
CA GLU A 270 36.51 7.59 42.30
C GLU A 270 37.67 6.78 42.93
N THR A 271 38.60 6.22 42.15
CA THR A 271 39.81 5.52 42.67
C THR A 271 40.99 6.43 43.02
N THR A 272 40.78 7.74 43.26
CA THR A 272 41.86 8.65 43.71
C THR A 272 41.41 9.62 44.80
N LYS A 273 40.33 9.29 45.53
CA LYS A 273 39.82 10.10 46.65
C LYS A 273 39.75 9.39 48.00
N GLU A 274 40.17 8.13 48.11
CA GLU A 274 40.20 7.41 49.40
C GLU A 274 41.59 7.27 50.05
N GLU A 275 42.71 7.60 49.39
CA GLU A 275 44.06 7.54 50.00
C GLU A 275 44.63 8.89 50.47
N LYS A 276 43.81 9.95 50.58
CA LYS A 276 44.27 11.27 51.06
C LYS A 276 43.45 11.84 52.23
N LYS A 277 43.04 10.99 53.16
CA LYS A 277 42.38 11.44 54.42
C LYS A 277 43.01 10.95 55.72
N GLU A 278 44.20 10.36 55.69
CA GLU A 278 44.98 10.07 56.91
C GLU A 278 46.44 10.46 56.73
N ALA A 279 46.75 11.76 56.79
CA ALA A 279 48.10 12.26 57.13
C ALA A 279 48.13 13.81 57.14
N ILE A 280 47.32 14.46 57.98
CA ILE A 280 47.60 15.85 58.40
C ILE A 280 47.22 16.00 59.88
N LYS A 281 48.18 15.76 60.77
CA LYS A 281 48.31 16.45 62.06
C LYS A 281 49.80 16.58 62.38
N GLN A 282 50.18 17.81 62.75
CA GLN A 282 51.49 18.26 63.28
C GLN A 282 52.62 18.33 62.23
N ASP A 283 53.48 19.33 62.17
CA ASP A 283 53.55 20.62 62.84
C ASP A 283 54.51 21.51 62.01
N ARG A 284 54.50 22.82 62.29
CA ARG A 284 55.44 23.80 61.74
C ARG A 284 56.87 23.49 62.18
N GLU A 285 57.86 23.63 61.28
CA GLU A 285 58.94 24.63 61.39
C GLU A 285 60.09 24.45 60.36
N ASN A 286 60.44 25.59 59.76
CA ASN A 286 61.75 26.04 59.27
C ASN A 286 62.61 25.25 58.24
N LYS A 287 62.63 25.86 57.05
CA LYS A 287 63.79 26.45 56.35
C LYS A 287 64.91 25.55 55.79
N SER A 288 65.17 25.84 54.51
CA SER A 288 66.39 25.60 53.71
C SER A 288 66.43 24.21 53.06
N LYS A 289 66.43 24.05 51.73
CA LYS A 289 67.22 24.78 50.72
C LYS A 289 66.47 24.83 49.39
N ASN A 290 66.38 26.05 48.88
CA ASN A 290 66.10 26.37 47.50
C ASN A 290 67.30 25.95 46.62
N ILE A 291 67.11 25.96 45.29
CA ILE A 291 68.14 25.83 44.22
C ILE A 291 68.32 24.41 43.62
N ILE A 292 67.26 23.76 43.12
CA ILE A 292 67.36 22.87 41.91
C ILE A 292 66.07 22.93 41.05
N GLU A 293 64.89 23.25 41.60
CA GLU A 293 63.62 22.99 40.93
C GLU A 293 63.09 24.07 39.94
N ASN A 294 63.92 25.04 39.53
CA ASN A 294 63.46 26.15 38.67
C ASN A 294 63.89 26.08 37.19
N LYS A 295 64.45 24.94 36.75
CA LYS A 295 64.78 24.68 35.33
C LYS A 295 63.81 23.74 34.59
N GLU A 296 63.02 22.93 35.29
CA GLU A 296 62.09 21.99 34.62
C GLU A 296 60.69 22.56 34.32
N LYS A 297 60.21 23.54 35.12
CA LYS A 297 58.89 24.15 34.89
C LYS A 297 58.83 25.07 33.67
N LYS A 298 59.97 25.61 33.19
CA LYS A 298 60.04 26.42 31.95
C LYS A 298 60.10 25.60 30.65
N LYS A 299 60.56 24.34 30.66
CA LYS A 299 60.58 23.49 29.44
C LYS A 299 59.22 22.86 29.12
N LYS A 300 58.43 22.45 30.12
CA LYS A 300 57.09 21.86 29.91
C LYS A 300 56.03 22.88 29.44
N ALA A 301 56.13 24.15 29.83
CA ALA A 301 55.18 25.19 29.42
C ALA A 301 55.31 25.62 27.94
N VAL A 302 56.50 25.47 27.34
CA VAL A 302 56.75 25.82 25.92
C VAL A 302 56.29 24.69 24.97
N GLN A 303 56.38 23.43 25.39
CA GLN A 303 55.91 22.29 24.60
C GLN A 303 54.37 22.20 24.49
N ILE A 304 53.64 22.57 25.56
CA ILE A 304 52.16 22.52 25.55
C ILE A 304 51.57 23.62 24.65
N LYS A 305 52.20 24.81 24.59
CA LYS A 305 51.75 25.92 23.73
C LYS A 305 51.99 25.67 22.23
N ASN A 306 53.05 24.94 21.87
CA ASN A 306 53.33 24.64 20.46
C ASN A 306 52.45 23.50 19.91
N LYS A 307 52.08 22.52 20.75
CA LYS A 307 51.19 21.43 20.32
C LYS A 307 49.74 21.92 20.09
N ALA A 308 49.24 22.78 20.97
CA ALA A 308 47.92 23.39 20.82
C ALA A 308 47.77 24.27 19.56
N LYS A 309 48.85 24.90 19.08
CA LYS A 309 48.84 25.68 17.83
C LYS A 309 48.86 24.81 16.58
N ILE A 310 49.44 23.61 16.63
CA ILE A 310 49.49 22.69 15.49
C ILE A 310 48.11 22.01 15.32
N ASP A 311 47.50 21.58 16.42
CA ASP A 311 46.16 20.97 16.44
C ASP A 311 45.06 21.95 15.96
N GLU A 312 45.24 23.26 16.17
CA GLU A 312 44.29 24.29 15.69
C GLU A 312 44.43 24.58 14.18
N ILE A 313 45.63 24.37 13.60
CA ILE A 313 45.88 24.57 12.17
C ILE A 313 45.40 23.35 11.37
N GLU A 314 45.60 22.13 11.88
CA GLU A 314 45.08 20.90 11.24
C GLU A 314 43.55 20.87 11.21
N ASN A 315 42.88 21.21 12.32
CA ASN A 315 41.41 21.28 12.35
C ASN A 315 40.84 22.31 11.37
N LYS A 316 41.49 23.47 11.20
CA LYS A 316 41.06 24.49 10.21
C LYS A 316 41.27 24.05 8.76
N GLN A 317 42.20 23.14 8.49
CA GLN A 317 42.40 22.58 7.15
C GLN A 317 41.43 21.44 6.84
N GLU A 318 41.09 20.60 7.83
CA GLU A 318 40.05 19.57 7.68
C GLU A 318 38.66 20.17 7.48
N GLU A 319 38.28 21.19 8.26
CA GLU A 319 36.98 21.87 8.08
C GLU A 319 36.84 22.52 6.69
N LYS A 320 37.95 23.02 6.11
CA LYS A 320 37.95 23.57 4.74
C LYS A 320 37.81 22.48 3.69
N LYS A 321 38.47 21.33 3.87
CA LYS A 321 38.33 20.18 2.96
C LYS A 321 36.90 19.63 2.99
N GLU A 322 36.31 19.44 4.17
CA GLU A 322 34.93 18.96 4.31
C GLU A 322 33.91 19.90 3.67
N LYS A 323 34.07 21.22 3.83
CA LYS A 323 33.18 22.21 3.18
C LYS A 323 33.28 22.18 1.65
N ILE A 324 34.46 21.94 1.09
CA ILE A 324 34.66 21.85 -0.36
C ILE A 324 34.03 20.56 -0.91
N THR A 325 34.23 19.43 -0.24
CA THR A 325 33.63 18.14 -0.63
C THR A 325 32.11 18.20 -0.55
N PHE A 326 31.56 18.76 0.54
CA PHE A 326 30.10 18.92 0.72
C PHE A 326 29.47 19.83 -0.34
N ASN A 327 30.13 20.91 -0.75
CA ASN A 327 29.63 21.76 -1.83
C ASN A 327 29.68 21.08 -3.21
N GLN A 328 30.66 20.21 -3.46
CA GLN A 328 30.76 19.46 -4.71
C GLN A 328 29.69 18.36 -4.82
N GLU A 329 29.42 17.65 -3.72
CA GLU A 329 28.35 16.63 -3.67
C GLU A 329 26.96 17.25 -3.85
N ASN A 330 26.65 18.33 -3.12
CA ASN A 330 25.37 19.03 -3.27
C ASN A 330 25.16 19.58 -4.70
N LYS A 331 26.23 19.97 -5.40
CA LYS A 331 26.14 20.43 -6.80
C LYS A 331 25.86 19.28 -7.76
N LYS A 332 26.42 18.08 -7.51
CA LYS A 332 26.12 16.86 -8.28
C LYS A 332 24.67 16.42 -8.07
N GLU A 333 24.22 16.36 -6.82
CA GLU A 333 22.84 15.98 -6.47
C GLU A 333 21.81 16.94 -7.08
N ARG A 334 22.07 18.26 -7.07
CA ARG A 334 21.21 19.24 -7.75
C ARG A 334 21.14 19.05 -9.27
N LEU A 335 22.22 18.60 -9.91
CA LEU A 335 22.24 18.34 -11.35
C LEU A 335 21.51 17.05 -11.70
N GLU A 336 21.58 16.04 -10.84
CA GLU A 336 20.90 14.75 -10.99
C GLU A 336 19.38 14.91 -10.81
N ASN A 337 18.95 15.59 -9.74
CA ASN A 337 17.54 15.92 -9.50
C ASN A 337 16.94 16.81 -10.62
N LYS A 338 17.76 17.65 -11.27
CA LYS A 338 17.32 18.45 -12.42
C LYS A 338 17.14 17.59 -13.67
N LYS A 339 17.97 16.56 -13.89
CA LYS A 339 17.81 15.61 -15.00
C LYS A 339 16.56 14.75 -14.82
N GLU A 340 16.36 14.21 -13.62
CA GLU A 340 15.19 13.38 -13.30
C GLU A 340 13.87 14.16 -13.46
N ARG A 341 13.83 15.43 -13.02
CA ARG A 341 12.68 16.31 -13.27
C ARG A 341 12.40 16.58 -14.75
N LEU A 342 13.43 16.61 -15.59
CA LEU A 342 13.27 16.80 -17.04
C LEU A 342 12.81 15.52 -17.74
N GLU A 343 13.22 14.34 -17.28
CA GLU A 343 12.69 13.05 -17.74
C GLU A 343 11.23 12.86 -17.34
N ASN A 344 10.90 13.05 -16.06
CA ASN A 344 9.51 12.95 -15.59
C ASN A 344 8.57 13.92 -16.33
N LYS A 345 9.04 15.12 -16.68
CA LYS A 345 8.25 16.07 -17.48
C LYS A 345 7.99 15.57 -18.91
N LYS A 346 8.95 14.88 -19.53
CA LYS A 346 8.79 14.29 -20.87
C LYS A 346 7.82 13.10 -20.84
N ASP A 347 7.88 12.27 -19.80
CA ASP A 347 6.99 11.12 -19.66
C ASP A 347 5.54 11.55 -19.43
N ILE A 348 5.31 12.57 -18.58
CA ILE A 348 3.99 13.16 -18.38
C ILE A 348 3.45 13.80 -19.67
N GLU A 349 4.30 14.44 -20.48
CA GLU A 349 3.87 14.99 -21.78
C GLU A 349 3.54 13.88 -22.80
N LYS A 350 4.24 12.74 -22.74
CA LYS A 350 3.95 11.59 -23.60
C LYS A 350 2.64 10.91 -23.22
N GLU A 351 2.41 10.68 -21.93
CA GLU A 351 1.17 10.09 -21.40
C GLU A 351 -0.04 10.99 -21.71
N LYS A 352 0.09 12.31 -21.58
CA LYS A 352 -0.95 13.26 -22.00
C LYS A 352 -1.27 13.18 -23.50
N ARG A 353 -0.27 12.96 -24.36
CA ARG A 353 -0.49 12.81 -25.81
C ARG A 353 -1.22 11.50 -26.12
N GLU A 354 -0.88 10.41 -25.45
CA GLU A 354 -1.51 9.10 -25.61
C GLU A 354 -3.00 9.16 -25.19
N ILE A 355 -3.31 9.78 -24.05
CA ILE A 355 -4.71 9.99 -23.59
C ILE A 355 -5.51 10.84 -24.58
N ILE A 356 -4.91 11.92 -25.13
CA ILE A 356 -5.59 12.75 -26.14
C ILE A 356 -5.87 11.95 -27.43
N GLU A 357 -4.95 11.07 -27.82
CA GLU A 357 -5.12 10.25 -29.03
C GLU A 357 -6.17 9.16 -28.84
N GLU A 358 -6.24 8.55 -27.66
CA GLU A 358 -7.25 7.57 -27.27
C GLU A 358 -8.66 8.18 -27.24
N ASN A 359 -8.81 9.35 -26.60
CA ASN A 359 -10.07 10.10 -26.59
C ASN A 359 -10.53 10.47 -28.01
N LYS A 360 -9.60 10.81 -28.93
CA LYS A 360 -9.94 11.07 -30.34
C LYS A 360 -10.39 9.81 -31.08
N LYS A 361 -9.85 8.64 -30.76
CA LYS A 361 -10.27 7.35 -31.34
C LYS A 361 -11.66 6.96 -30.84
N GLU A 362 -11.94 7.20 -29.56
CA GLU A 362 -13.23 6.91 -28.94
C GLU A 362 -14.35 7.81 -29.51
N GLN A 363 -14.11 9.13 -29.61
CA GLN A 363 -15.05 10.05 -30.25
C GLN A 363 -15.32 9.72 -31.74
N LYS A 364 -14.33 9.16 -32.45
CA LYS A 364 -14.54 8.68 -33.82
C LYS A 364 -15.41 7.42 -33.86
N LYS A 365 -15.25 6.50 -32.91
CA LYS A 365 -16.10 5.30 -32.80
C LYS A 365 -17.55 5.68 -32.49
N GLU A 366 -17.78 6.58 -31.52
CA GLU A 366 -19.12 7.07 -31.19
C GLU A 366 -19.80 7.75 -32.38
N LYS A 367 -19.07 8.57 -33.15
CA LYS A 367 -19.61 9.20 -34.37
C LYS A 367 -19.98 8.18 -35.47
N VAL A 368 -19.23 7.09 -35.59
CA VAL A 368 -19.55 6.01 -36.54
C VAL A 368 -20.78 5.23 -36.08
N GLU A 369 -20.90 4.99 -34.77
CA GLU A 369 -22.03 4.28 -34.18
C GLU A 369 -23.33 5.10 -34.26
N MET A 370 -23.29 6.41 -33.98
CA MET A 370 -24.41 7.32 -34.21
C MET A 370 -24.84 7.35 -35.69
N LYS A 371 -23.90 7.33 -36.64
CA LYS A 371 -24.23 7.26 -38.07
C LYS A 371 -24.90 5.94 -38.45
N LYS A 372 -24.51 4.81 -37.85
CA LYS A 372 -25.17 3.51 -38.06
C LYS A 372 -26.59 3.51 -37.51
N MET A 373 -26.79 4.03 -36.30
CA MET A 373 -28.12 4.14 -35.68
C MET A 373 -29.07 5.01 -36.50
N ASN A 374 -28.60 6.18 -36.99
CA ASN A 374 -29.40 7.05 -37.85
C ASN A 374 -29.76 6.40 -39.20
N ASN A 375 -28.86 5.59 -39.78
CA ASN A 375 -29.14 4.86 -41.01
C ASN A 375 -30.16 3.73 -40.79
N GLU A 376 -30.10 3.02 -39.67
CA GLU A 376 -31.11 2.01 -39.32
C GLU A 376 -32.48 2.63 -39.07
N GLU A 377 -32.53 3.78 -38.40
CA GLU A 377 -33.80 4.49 -38.16
C GLU A 377 -34.42 5.02 -39.46
N ASN A 378 -33.59 5.53 -40.37
CA ASN A 378 -34.04 5.95 -41.70
C ASN A 378 -34.53 4.75 -42.54
N ASN A 379 -33.84 3.60 -42.50
CA ASN A 379 -34.30 2.39 -43.18
C ASN A 379 -35.62 1.85 -42.60
N LYS A 380 -35.83 1.95 -41.28
CA LYS A 380 -37.11 1.62 -40.63
C LYS A 380 -38.23 2.58 -41.05
N LYS A 381 -37.94 3.88 -41.22
CA LYS A 381 -38.92 4.87 -41.73
C LYS A 381 -39.28 4.61 -43.20
N VAL A 382 -38.31 4.28 -44.05
CA VAL A 382 -38.54 3.96 -45.48
C VAL A 382 -39.35 2.67 -45.65
N THR A 383 -39.04 1.62 -44.87
CA THR A 383 -39.81 0.37 -44.89
C THR A 383 -41.24 0.53 -44.33
N LYS A 384 -41.46 1.45 -43.39
CA LYS A 384 -42.81 1.80 -42.91
C LYS A 384 -43.61 2.53 -44.00
N LYS A 385 -43.00 3.46 -44.72
CA LYS A 385 -43.61 4.16 -45.88
C LYS A 385 -43.94 3.22 -47.05
N LEU A 386 -43.09 2.23 -47.34
CA LEU A 386 -43.34 1.20 -48.35
C LEU A 386 -44.48 0.24 -47.96
N LYS A 387 -44.69 -0.01 -46.66
CA LYS A 387 -45.82 -0.80 -46.15
C LYS A 387 -47.13 -0.02 -46.16
N GLU A 388 -47.10 1.30 -46.02
CA GLU A 388 -48.28 2.17 -46.18
C GLU A 388 -48.69 2.32 -47.65
N ASN A 389 -47.75 2.49 -48.58
CA ASN A 389 -48.06 2.57 -50.01
C ASN A 389 -48.58 1.25 -50.63
N ARG A 390 -48.35 0.09 -49.99
CA ARG A 390 -48.95 -1.19 -50.42
C ARG A 390 -50.40 -1.38 -49.97
N LYS A 391 -50.95 -0.49 -49.14
CA LYS A 391 -52.38 -0.54 -48.73
C LYS A 391 -53.30 0.26 -49.66
N THR A 392 -52.75 0.98 -50.64
CA THR A 392 -53.52 1.80 -51.59
C THR A 392 -53.15 1.46 -53.03
N GLU A 393 -53.44 0.25 -53.47
CA GLU A 393 -53.62 -0.05 -54.91
C GLU A 393 -54.52 -1.29 -55.11
N PRO A 394 -55.55 -1.23 -55.97
CA PRO A 394 -56.56 -2.28 -56.11
C PRO A 394 -56.08 -3.45 -56.98
N LYS A 395 -56.44 -4.66 -56.56
CA LYS A 395 -56.24 -5.92 -57.29
C LYS A 395 -56.91 -5.88 -58.66
N ASN A 396 -56.17 -6.18 -59.73
CA ASN A 396 -56.79 -6.67 -60.96
C ASN A 396 -56.08 -7.92 -61.52
N THR A 397 -56.90 -8.98 -61.57
CA THR A 397 -57.01 -10.18 -62.41
C THR A 397 -55.83 -10.88 -63.13
N LYS A 398 -55.89 -12.21 -62.93
CA LYS A 398 -55.70 -13.35 -63.88
C LYS A 398 -54.29 -13.67 -64.38
N GLU A 399 -53.74 -14.76 -63.84
CA GLU A 399 -52.75 -15.61 -64.50
C GLU A 399 -53.35 -17.00 -64.78
N THR A 400 -53.32 -17.41 -66.04
CA THR A 400 -53.22 -18.82 -66.42
C THR A 400 -52.12 -19.01 -67.46
N ARG A 401 -51.19 -19.90 -67.10
CA ARG A 401 -50.47 -20.89 -67.92
C ARG A 401 -49.35 -20.44 -68.88
N ASN A 402 -48.15 -20.89 -68.49
CA ASN A 402 -47.26 -21.83 -69.19
C ASN A 402 -46.00 -21.34 -69.95
N THR A 403 -44.95 -22.16 -69.72
CA THR A 403 -43.81 -22.55 -70.56
C THR A 403 -42.59 -21.63 -70.76
N LYS A 404 -41.54 -21.98 -69.99
CA LYS A 404 -40.16 -22.38 -70.36
C LYS A 404 -39.20 -21.45 -71.18
N PRO A 405 -37.88 -21.63 -71.02
CA PRO A 405 -36.86 -20.58 -71.19
C PRO A 405 -36.10 -20.65 -72.52
N TYR A 406 -35.49 -19.53 -72.93
CA TYR A 406 -34.46 -19.49 -73.97
C TYR A 406 -33.26 -18.63 -73.57
N LYS A 407 -32.11 -19.07 -74.07
CA LYS A 407 -30.72 -18.68 -73.79
C LYS A 407 -30.24 -17.56 -74.71
N GLU A 408 -28.99 -17.13 -74.43
CA GLU A 408 -27.98 -16.63 -75.37
C GLU A 408 -28.10 -15.17 -75.87
N ASN A 409 -27.04 -14.40 -76.15
CA ASN A 409 -25.60 -14.41 -75.85
C ASN A 409 -25.02 -13.15 -76.55
N LEU A 410 -23.75 -12.80 -76.28
CA LEU A 410 -22.88 -11.87 -77.05
C LEU A 410 -23.21 -10.36 -76.99
N LYS A 411 -22.29 -9.41 -77.16
CA LYS A 411 -20.83 -9.25 -76.94
C LYS A 411 -20.53 -7.77 -77.28
N LYS A 412 -19.64 -7.13 -76.52
CA LYS A 412 -18.60 -6.13 -76.88
C LYS A 412 -18.90 -4.97 -77.87
N ALA A 413 -18.61 -3.74 -77.43
CA ALA A 413 -17.58 -2.81 -77.96
C ALA A 413 -17.48 -1.62 -76.97
N LYS A 414 -16.36 -1.29 -76.29
CA LYS A 414 -15.09 -0.64 -76.69
C LYS A 414 -15.23 0.77 -77.30
N LYS A 415 -14.60 1.74 -76.60
CA LYS A 415 -14.11 3.08 -77.04
C LYS A 415 -15.20 4.11 -77.39
N ASP A 416 -15.10 5.38 -77.01
CA ASP A 416 -13.95 6.24 -76.64
C ASP A 416 -14.14 6.99 -75.31
#